data_AF-A0A0A8ZXU8-F1
#
_entry.id   AF-A0A0A8ZXU8-F1
#
_cell.length_a   1.000
_cell.length_b   1.000
_cell.length_c   1.000
_cell.angle_alpha   90.00
_cell.angle_beta   90.00
_cell.angle_gamma   90.00
#
_symmetry.space_group_name_H-M   'P 1'
#
loop_
_entity.id
_entity.type
_entity.pdbx_description
1 polymer ?
#
loop_
_entity_poly.entity_id
_entity_poly.type
_entity_poly.pdbx_seq_one_letter_code
_entity_poly.pdbx_strand_id
1 'polypeptide(L)'
;MGNSCVTGACRRNPEFLVRSNVAPPSAEQSQTTFKWSIDDFSSLLDMEGWTYSGVFGIMGLNWYLMLNLKGRKIGDENEYVSLMLGLVESSVKPDNIVKACFNFLIYDQSYGKHNEHQVSYNFHSSSTISGTSCMVPLRTLKKQSSGFFVNNSCIFGVEFIKVVIAKVNTISQTFFIHKRNTCNETKTYTWHIEDFFALKNPDYSPGFAFGGYEWSIKIYPVCDGNHLSLYLNKKTPSSLSKDSGDLVEFTLSIKDQERGKHKKAIARVSTNTGSTWGSNKFISLEDFKDASNGYLIKTKCCIEAKVAIVDSKSE
;
A
#
# COMPACT_ATOMS: atom_id res chain seq x y z
N MET A 1 -21.59 78.70 41.53
CA MET A 1 -21.41 77.49 40.71
C MET A 1 -20.46 77.87 39.59
N GLY A 2 -19.19 77.46 39.74
CA GLY A 2 -18.05 78.00 39.00
C GLY A 2 -17.48 77.05 37.94
N ASN A 3 -16.77 77.66 37.00
CA ASN A 3 -16.10 77.11 35.82
C ASN A 3 -14.83 76.28 36.10
N SER A 4 -14.39 75.61 35.03
CA SER A 4 -13.00 75.48 34.55
C SER A 4 -12.14 74.26 34.91
N CYS A 5 -11.42 73.85 33.86
CA CYS A 5 -10.33 72.88 33.75
C CYS A 5 -9.20 73.08 34.78
N VAL A 6 -8.53 71.97 35.14
CA VAL A 6 -7.13 71.98 35.61
C VAL A 6 -6.37 70.76 35.05
N THR A 7 -5.22 71.07 34.47
CA THR A 7 -4.10 70.23 34.05
C THR A 7 -3.29 69.67 35.22
N GLY A 8 -2.70 68.48 35.09
CA GLY A 8 -1.68 67.97 36.01
C GLY A 8 -0.63 67.12 35.29
N ALA A 9 0.53 67.70 35.06
CA ALA A 9 1.72 67.06 34.49
C ALA A 9 2.47 66.21 35.53
N CYS A 10 3.24 65.21 35.09
CA CYS A 10 4.53 64.92 35.74
C CYS A 10 5.50 64.20 34.79
N ARG A 11 6.72 64.74 34.73
CA ARG A 11 7.90 64.27 33.99
C ARG A 11 8.73 63.28 34.83
N ARG A 12 9.57 62.51 34.12
CA ARG A 12 10.88 61.90 34.48
C ARG A 12 10.92 60.41 34.84
N ASN A 13 11.46 59.64 33.88
CA ASN A 13 12.33 58.44 33.98
C ASN A 13 13.48 58.61 35.01
N PRO A 14 14.21 57.55 35.46
CA PRO A 14 14.65 56.37 34.68
C PRO A 14 14.72 55.00 35.39
N GLU A 15 15.13 54.01 34.60
CA GLU A 15 15.46 52.59 34.83
C GLU A 15 16.33 52.26 36.07
N PHE A 16 16.14 51.06 36.67
CA PHE A 16 17.15 49.98 36.78
C PHE A 16 16.59 48.73 37.53
N LEU A 17 16.43 47.64 36.78
CA LEU A 17 16.68 46.21 37.07
C LEU A 17 16.37 45.59 38.45
N VAL A 18 15.40 44.65 38.47
CA VAL A 18 15.56 43.34 39.11
C VAL A 18 15.07 42.24 38.16
N ARG A 19 15.95 41.26 37.96
CA ARG A 19 15.86 40.11 37.04
C ARG A 19 14.65 39.21 37.35
N SER A 20 13.77 38.99 36.37
CA SER A 20 13.07 37.71 36.26
C SER A 20 13.81 36.86 35.23
N ASN A 21 14.41 35.78 35.71
CA ASN A 21 14.95 34.72 34.86
C ASN A 21 13.78 34.06 34.13
N VAL A 22 13.47 34.54 32.93
CA VAL A 22 12.66 33.78 31.99
C VAL A 22 13.55 32.64 31.52
N ALA A 23 13.22 31.43 31.97
CA ALA A 23 13.79 30.20 31.44
C ALA A 23 13.74 30.24 29.90
N PRO A 24 14.76 29.73 29.19
CA PRO A 24 14.72 29.68 27.74
C PRO A 24 13.41 28.99 27.32
N PRO A 25 12.77 29.42 26.22
CA PRO A 25 11.52 28.85 25.77
C PRO A 25 11.70 27.33 25.73
N SER A 26 10.88 26.65 26.52
CA SER A 26 10.75 25.20 26.51
C SER A 26 10.64 24.78 25.05
N ALA A 27 11.56 23.92 24.60
CA ALA A 27 11.60 23.40 23.24
C ALA A 27 10.18 23.24 22.69
N GLU A 28 9.88 23.95 21.59
CA GLU A 28 8.58 23.89 20.91
C GLU A 28 8.14 22.43 20.85
N GLN A 29 7.14 22.06 21.65
CA GLN A 29 6.50 20.76 21.50
C GLN A 29 5.74 20.84 20.18
N SER A 30 6.42 20.46 19.09
CA SER A 30 5.79 20.34 17.79
C SER A 30 4.57 19.45 17.96
N GLN A 31 3.37 19.97 17.69
CA GLN A 31 2.15 19.18 17.74
C GLN A 31 2.32 17.96 16.84
N THR A 32 2.40 16.77 17.43
CA THR A 32 2.56 15.49 16.73
C THR A 32 1.22 14.83 16.44
N THR A 33 0.13 15.31 17.04
CA THR A 33 -1.17 14.63 17.01
C THR A 33 -2.26 15.51 16.43
N PHE A 34 -3.03 14.95 15.52
CA PHE A 34 -4.27 15.53 14.98
C PHE A 34 -5.47 14.72 15.45
N LYS A 35 -6.54 15.41 15.86
CA LYS A 35 -7.82 14.82 16.26
C LYS A 35 -8.92 15.33 15.36
N TRP A 36 -9.80 14.42 14.95
CA TRP A 36 -10.95 14.68 14.12
C TRP A 36 -12.20 14.14 14.82
N SER A 37 -13.01 15.06 15.36
CA SER A 37 -14.33 14.74 15.91
C SER A 37 -15.34 14.67 14.78
N ILE A 38 -16.16 13.62 14.80
CA ILE A 38 -17.27 13.42 13.89
C ILE A 38 -18.53 13.34 14.72
N ASP A 39 -19.30 14.42 14.65
CA ASP A 39 -20.62 14.51 15.25
C ASP A 39 -21.66 13.95 14.28
N ASP A 40 -22.78 13.51 14.84
CA ASP A 40 -23.82 12.80 14.12
C ASP A 40 -23.32 11.54 13.38
N PHE A 41 -22.44 10.78 14.04
CA PHE A 41 -21.78 9.62 13.44
C PHE A 41 -22.77 8.56 12.91
N SER A 42 -23.98 8.48 13.47
CA SER A 42 -25.02 7.56 12.99
C SER A 42 -25.46 7.85 11.56
N SER A 43 -25.50 9.11 11.11
CA SER A 43 -25.90 9.45 9.74
C SER A 43 -24.82 9.08 8.70
N LEU A 44 -23.55 9.05 9.12
CA LEU A 44 -22.44 8.60 8.28
C LEU A 44 -22.39 7.08 8.08
N LEU A 45 -23.07 6.30 8.93
CA LEU A 45 -23.18 4.85 8.75
C LEU A 45 -23.97 4.48 7.50
N ASP A 46 -24.89 5.34 7.06
CA ASP A 46 -25.71 5.10 5.87
C ASP A 46 -25.03 5.58 4.59
N MET A 47 -23.97 6.40 4.71
CA MET A 47 -23.18 6.88 3.57
C MET A 47 -22.21 5.81 3.06
N GLU A 48 -22.07 5.73 1.74
CA GLU A 48 -21.06 4.92 1.07
C GLU A 48 -19.89 5.81 0.61
N GLY A 49 -18.66 5.33 0.79
CA GLY A 49 -17.45 6.01 0.32
C GLY A 49 -16.55 6.58 1.42
N TRP A 50 -15.63 7.46 1.02
CA TRP A 50 -14.64 8.06 1.89
C TRP A 50 -15.07 9.46 2.34
N THR A 51 -14.94 9.72 3.64
CA THR A 51 -15.07 11.06 4.23
C THR A 51 -13.67 11.59 4.55
N TYR A 52 -13.47 12.91 4.43
CA TYR A 52 -12.17 13.56 4.56
C TYR A 52 -12.20 14.57 5.72
N SER A 53 -11.12 14.63 6.49
CA SER A 53 -10.90 15.72 7.43
C SER A 53 -10.51 17.01 6.70
N GLY A 54 -10.54 18.12 7.42
CA GLY A 54 -9.79 19.31 7.00
C GLY A 54 -8.29 19.03 6.89
N VAL A 55 -7.59 19.84 6.11
CA VAL A 55 -6.12 19.78 5.98
C VAL A 55 -5.48 20.30 7.26
N PHE A 56 -4.45 19.62 7.76
CA PHE A 56 -3.72 19.99 8.97
C PHE A 56 -2.20 19.89 8.77
N GLY A 57 -1.46 20.80 9.41
CA GLY A 57 0.00 20.86 9.32
C GLY A 57 0.68 20.17 10.49
N ILE A 58 1.47 19.12 10.23
CA ILE A 58 2.29 18.43 11.24
C ILE A 58 3.67 18.12 10.65
N MET A 59 4.72 18.41 11.44
CA MET A 59 6.12 18.22 11.06
C MET A 59 6.50 18.89 9.72
N GLY A 60 5.94 20.08 9.47
CA GLY A 60 6.24 20.91 8.30
C GLY A 60 5.60 20.44 6.98
N LEU A 61 4.64 19.51 7.06
CA LEU A 61 3.90 18.98 5.92
C LEU A 61 2.40 19.09 6.18
N ASN A 62 1.60 19.25 5.12
CA ASN A 62 0.15 19.28 5.22
C ASN A 62 -0.42 17.90 4.94
N TRP A 63 -1.31 17.44 5.81
CA TRP A 63 -1.93 16.12 5.77
C TRP A 63 -3.45 16.25 5.84
N TYR A 64 -4.15 15.16 5.54
CA TYR A 64 -5.58 15.01 5.77
C TYR A 64 -5.88 13.55 6.13
N LEU A 65 -6.91 13.32 6.93
CA LEU A 65 -7.33 11.99 7.36
C LEU A 65 -8.53 11.56 6.51
N MET A 66 -8.55 10.30 6.10
CA MET A 66 -9.64 9.71 5.33
C MET A 66 -10.29 8.59 6.16
N LEU A 67 -11.61 8.56 6.19
CA LEU A 67 -12.41 7.59 6.93
C LEU A 67 -13.42 6.92 6.00
N ASN A 68 -13.50 5.60 6.07
CA ASN A 68 -14.56 4.81 5.44
C ASN A 68 -15.19 3.89 6.49
N LEU A 69 -16.50 3.98 6.69
CA LEU A 69 -17.22 3.27 7.75
C LEU A 69 -17.74 1.88 7.34
N LYS A 70 -17.75 1.58 6.04
CA LYS A 70 -18.26 0.35 5.44
C LYS A 70 -17.18 -0.36 4.62
N GLY A 71 -15.93 -0.30 5.07
CA GLY A 71 -14.87 -1.09 4.46
C GLY A 71 -15.21 -2.57 4.55
N ARG A 72 -15.30 -3.26 3.41
CA ARG A 72 -15.44 -4.72 3.37
C ARG A 72 -14.10 -5.34 3.03
N LYS A 73 -13.76 -6.42 3.72
CA LYS A 73 -12.68 -7.30 3.27
C LYS A 73 -13.28 -8.35 2.35
N ILE A 74 -12.60 -8.64 1.25
CA ILE A 74 -12.99 -9.75 0.36
C ILE A 74 -12.99 -11.05 1.17
N GLY A 75 -14.15 -11.72 1.22
CA GLY A 75 -14.34 -12.98 1.96
C GLY A 75 -14.71 -12.81 3.44
N ASP A 76 -14.94 -11.58 3.92
CA ASP A 76 -15.44 -11.31 5.27
C ASP A 76 -16.79 -10.59 5.20
N GLU A 77 -17.80 -11.11 5.91
CA GLU A 77 -19.12 -10.49 6.00
C GLU A 77 -19.14 -9.29 6.97
N ASN A 78 -18.06 -9.07 7.72
CA ASN A 78 -17.99 -7.97 8.68
C ASN A 78 -17.68 -6.61 8.02
N GLU A 79 -18.38 -5.58 8.50
CA GLU A 79 -18.10 -4.19 8.17
C GLU A 79 -16.97 -3.64 9.05
N TYR A 80 -16.06 -2.87 8.45
CA TYR A 80 -14.91 -2.28 9.12
C TYR A 80 -14.88 -0.77 8.93
N VAL A 81 -14.51 -0.09 10.02
CA VAL A 81 -14.07 1.29 9.97
C VAL A 81 -12.61 1.32 9.58
N SER A 82 -12.34 2.00 8.46
CA SER A 82 -11.04 2.09 7.80
C SER A 82 -10.52 3.52 7.83
N LEU A 83 -9.29 3.70 8.32
CA LEU A 83 -8.57 4.98 8.25
C LEU A 83 -7.41 4.92 7.26
N MET A 84 -7.21 6.02 6.53
CA MET A 84 -6.02 6.29 5.72
C MET A 84 -5.55 7.73 5.98
N LEU A 85 -4.24 7.95 5.86
CA LEU A 85 -3.61 9.26 5.98
C LEU A 85 -3.21 9.74 4.59
N GLY A 86 -3.65 10.94 4.21
CA GLY A 86 -3.25 11.63 3.00
C GLY A 86 -2.23 12.72 3.29
N LEU A 87 -1.28 12.89 2.38
CA LEU A 87 -0.31 13.98 2.30
C LEU A 87 -0.76 14.93 1.19
N VAL A 88 -0.70 16.23 1.40
CA VAL A 88 -1.05 17.18 0.34
C VAL A 88 0.11 17.27 -0.65
N GLU A 89 -0.18 17.07 -1.94
CA GLU A 89 0.84 17.02 -3.01
C GLU A 89 1.72 18.27 -3.05
N SER A 90 1.15 19.45 -2.82
CA SER A 90 1.89 20.72 -2.80
C SER A 90 2.89 20.84 -1.65
N SER A 91 2.82 19.96 -0.64
CA SER A 91 3.74 19.97 0.50
C SER A 91 5.06 19.26 0.21
N VAL A 92 5.20 18.53 -0.90
CA VAL A 92 6.40 17.72 -1.19
C VAL A 92 6.98 18.05 -2.56
N LYS A 93 8.28 18.32 -2.61
CA LYS A 93 9.00 18.47 -3.88
C LYS A 93 9.04 17.13 -4.62
N PRO A 94 8.98 17.11 -5.98
CA PRO A 94 8.96 15.88 -6.76
C PRO A 94 10.08 14.87 -6.43
N ASP A 95 11.27 15.36 -6.06
CA ASP A 95 12.46 14.54 -5.79
C ASP A 95 12.63 14.14 -4.31
N ASN A 96 11.59 14.34 -3.49
CA ASN A 96 11.61 14.02 -2.06
C ASN A 96 10.72 12.81 -1.75
N ILE A 97 11.18 11.98 -0.83
CA ILE A 97 10.40 10.90 -0.22
C ILE A 97 10.17 11.28 1.24
N VAL A 98 8.91 11.27 1.67
CA VAL A 98 8.52 11.53 3.05
C VAL A 98 8.26 10.19 3.72
N LYS A 99 9.16 9.75 4.59
CA LYS A 99 8.99 8.54 5.39
C LYS A 99 8.33 8.91 6.71
N ALA A 100 7.11 8.42 6.95
CA ALA A 100 6.38 8.72 8.18
C ALA A 100 6.05 7.44 8.96
N CYS A 101 6.25 7.49 10.27
CA CYS A 101 5.76 6.52 11.24
C CYS A 101 4.74 7.23 12.12
N PHE A 102 3.54 6.68 12.20
CA PHE A 102 2.41 7.30 12.90
C PHE A 102 1.44 6.25 13.44
N ASN A 103 0.69 6.60 14.48
CA ASN A 103 -0.40 5.79 15.03
C ASN A 103 -1.73 6.34 14.55
N PHE A 104 -2.58 5.51 13.94
CA PHE A 104 -4.01 5.82 13.88
C PHE A 104 -4.62 5.62 15.25
N LEU A 105 -5.48 6.55 15.66
CA LEU A 105 -6.10 6.58 16.98
C LEU A 105 -7.62 6.61 16.84
N ILE A 106 -8.30 5.73 17.57
CA ILE A 106 -9.73 5.85 17.86
C ILE A 106 -9.86 6.09 19.35
N TYR A 107 -10.36 7.26 19.72
CA TYR A 107 -10.37 7.69 21.10
C TYR A 107 -11.57 7.09 21.84
N ASP A 108 -11.29 6.32 22.88
CA ASP A 108 -12.23 6.05 23.96
C ASP A 108 -12.48 7.34 24.75
N GLN A 109 -13.72 7.82 24.73
CA GLN A 109 -14.19 9.05 25.35
C GLN A 109 -14.69 8.83 26.80
N SER A 110 -14.80 7.58 27.25
CA SER A 110 -15.39 7.20 28.54
C SER A 110 -14.36 6.74 29.57
N TYR A 111 -13.35 5.96 29.15
CA TYR A 111 -12.39 5.32 30.06
C TYR A 111 -10.92 5.55 29.68
N GLY A 112 -10.66 6.28 28.59
CA GLY A 112 -9.33 6.73 28.17
C GLY A 112 -8.46 5.68 27.49
N LYS A 113 -8.95 4.45 27.26
CA LYS A 113 -8.17 3.41 26.58
C LYS A 113 -8.40 3.45 25.07
N HIS A 114 -7.60 4.24 24.37
CA HIS A 114 -7.70 4.43 22.93
C HIS A 114 -7.32 3.15 22.16
N ASN A 115 -7.95 2.96 21.00
CA ASN A 115 -7.49 1.95 20.05
C ASN A 115 -6.40 2.59 19.18
N GLU A 116 -5.23 1.96 19.14
CA GLU A 116 -4.07 2.49 18.43
C GLU A 116 -3.59 1.48 17.41
N HIS A 117 -3.25 1.96 16.21
CA HIS A 117 -2.67 1.14 15.16
C HIS A 117 -1.49 1.86 14.52
N GLN A 118 -0.29 1.37 14.79
CA GLN A 118 0.95 1.93 14.27
C GLN A 118 1.17 1.55 12.81
N VAL A 119 1.55 2.53 11.99
CA VAL A 119 1.80 2.41 10.56
C VAL A 119 3.11 3.11 10.24
N SER A 120 3.93 2.47 9.40
CA SER A 120 5.09 3.08 8.75
C SER A 120 4.86 3.11 7.25
N TYR A 121 4.87 4.30 6.65
CA TYR A 121 4.57 4.49 5.23
C TYR A 121 5.52 5.50 4.58
N ASN A 122 5.85 5.26 3.31
CA ASN A 122 6.67 6.15 2.49
C ASN A 122 5.77 6.90 1.51
N PHE A 123 5.58 8.18 1.74
CA PHE A 123 4.83 9.06 0.87
C PHE A 123 5.73 9.65 -0.22
N HIS A 124 5.19 9.68 -1.42
CA HIS A 124 5.83 10.24 -2.61
C HIS A 124 4.93 11.35 -3.16
N SER A 125 5.51 12.27 -3.94
CA SER A 125 4.73 13.27 -4.69
C SER A 125 3.65 12.64 -5.58
N SER A 126 3.89 11.43 -6.10
CA SER A 126 2.95 10.64 -6.90
C SER A 126 2.14 9.60 -6.11
N SER A 127 2.37 9.46 -4.80
CA SER A 127 1.66 8.51 -3.92
C SER A 127 1.52 9.12 -2.54
N THR A 128 0.48 9.93 -2.42
CA THR A 128 0.24 10.77 -1.25
C THR A 128 -0.70 10.16 -0.23
N ILE A 129 -1.29 8.99 -0.48
CA ILE A 129 -2.23 8.36 0.44
C ILE A 129 -1.60 7.10 1.01
N SER A 130 -1.65 6.93 2.34
CA SER A 130 -1.21 5.72 3.01
C SER A 130 -2.10 4.54 2.61
N GLY A 131 -1.53 3.34 2.48
CA GLY A 131 -2.33 2.13 2.28
C GLY A 131 -3.38 1.92 3.39
N THR A 132 -4.38 1.07 3.13
CA THR A 132 -5.42 0.74 4.12
C THR A 132 -4.79 0.04 5.32
N SER A 133 -4.92 0.58 6.54
CA SER A 133 -4.20 0.00 7.69
C SER A 133 -5.01 -0.13 8.97
N CYS A 134 -5.78 0.87 9.41
CA CYS A 134 -6.58 0.70 10.63
C CYS A 134 -7.97 0.17 10.28
N MET A 135 -8.23 -1.11 10.51
CA MET A 135 -9.54 -1.75 10.29
C MET A 135 -10.13 -2.23 11.61
N VAL A 136 -10.99 -1.42 12.23
CA VAL A 136 -11.71 -1.80 13.44
C VAL A 136 -13.10 -2.30 13.04
N PRO A 137 -13.53 -3.52 13.44
CA PRO A 137 -14.88 -3.98 13.15
C PRO A 137 -15.92 -2.97 13.63
N LEU A 138 -16.87 -2.61 12.78
CA LEU A 138 -17.89 -1.63 13.11
C LEU A 138 -18.71 -2.04 14.34
N ARG A 139 -18.94 -3.36 14.51
CA ARG A 139 -19.55 -3.94 15.71
C ARG A 139 -18.80 -3.63 17.01
N THR A 140 -17.47 -3.50 16.94
CA THR A 140 -16.64 -3.17 18.11
C THR A 140 -16.83 -1.71 18.51
N LEU A 141 -16.97 -0.81 17.53
CA LEU A 141 -17.25 0.60 17.77
C LEU A 141 -18.67 0.84 18.29
N LYS A 142 -19.67 0.13 17.73
CA LYS A 142 -21.09 0.24 18.14
C LYS A 142 -21.39 -0.41 19.49
N LYS A 143 -20.45 -1.17 20.06
CA LYS A 143 -20.68 -1.84 21.34
C LYS A 143 -20.85 -0.78 22.44
N GLN A 144 -21.96 -0.83 23.15
CA GLN A 144 -22.34 0.15 24.19
C GLN A 144 -21.29 0.29 25.31
N SER A 145 -20.46 -0.74 25.53
CA SER A 145 -19.39 -0.74 26.53
C SER A 145 -18.03 -0.25 26.00
N SER A 146 -17.93 0.21 24.75
CA SER A 146 -16.65 0.44 24.08
C SER A 146 -16.06 1.84 24.31
N GLY A 147 -16.87 2.80 24.77
CA GLY A 147 -16.45 4.18 25.03
C GLY A 147 -16.04 4.98 23.77
N PHE A 148 -15.95 4.35 22.60
CA PHE A 148 -15.57 4.99 21.33
C PHE A 148 -16.70 5.81 20.71
N PHE A 149 -17.95 5.36 20.87
CA PHE A 149 -19.16 6.02 20.41
C PHE A 149 -19.93 6.57 21.62
N VAL A 150 -19.90 7.88 21.82
CA VAL A 150 -20.53 8.57 22.94
C VAL A 150 -21.35 9.74 22.40
N ASN A 151 -22.62 9.86 22.81
CA ASN A 151 -23.52 10.95 22.40
C ASN A 151 -23.59 11.16 20.88
N ASN A 152 -23.63 10.07 20.11
CA ASN A 152 -23.64 10.11 18.64
C ASN A 152 -22.39 10.76 18.01
N SER A 153 -21.25 10.75 18.72
CA SER A 153 -19.98 11.29 18.25
C SER A 153 -18.86 10.25 18.38
N CYS A 154 -17.93 10.26 17.42
CA CYS A 154 -16.70 9.47 17.44
C CYS A 154 -15.51 10.38 17.14
N ILE A 155 -14.40 10.17 17.87
CA ILE A 155 -13.18 10.95 17.69
C ILE A 155 -12.09 10.03 17.14
N PHE A 156 -11.60 10.39 15.96
CA PHE A 156 -10.48 9.74 15.28
C PHE A 156 -9.24 10.62 15.38
N GLY A 157 -8.07 10.06 15.13
CA GLY A 157 -6.86 10.85 15.07
C GLY A 157 -5.68 10.13 14.48
N VAL A 158 -4.60 10.90 14.35
CA VAL A 158 -3.29 10.39 13.95
C VAL A 158 -2.22 11.05 14.81
N GLU A 159 -1.30 10.25 15.34
CA GLU A 159 -0.12 10.71 16.06
C GLU A 159 1.14 10.36 15.28
N PHE A 160 1.94 11.35 14.91
CA PHE A 160 3.19 11.16 14.21
C PHE A 160 4.32 10.89 15.20
N ILE A 161 4.92 9.71 15.08
CA ILE A 161 6.09 9.30 15.85
C ILE A 161 7.34 9.88 15.21
N LYS A 162 7.42 9.80 13.87
CA LYS A 162 8.60 10.22 13.13
C LYS A 162 8.26 10.56 11.69
N VAL A 163 8.74 11.70 11.19
CA VAL A 163 8.67 12.07 9.77
C VAL A 163 10.07 12.47 9.32
N VAL A 164 10.55 11.84 8.24
CA VAL A 164 11.85 12.11 7.63
C VAL A 164 11.67 12.40 6.15
N ILE A 165 12.13 13.56 5.72
CA ILE A 165 12.18 13.92 4.30
C ILE A 165 13.56 13.56 3.77
N ALA A 166 13.62 12.62 2.83
CA ALA A 166 14.84 12.22 2.15
C ALA A 166 14.82 12.76 0.72
N LYS A 167 15.88 13.48 0.32
CA LYS A 167 16.13 13.81 -1.09
C LYS A 167 16.63 12.55 -1.81
N VAL A 168 16.14 12.31 -3.02
CA VAL A 168 16.68 11.29 -3.90
C VAL A 168 18.05 11.79 -4.41
N ASN A 169 19.14 11.44 -3.71
CA ASN A 169 20.49 11.71 -4.17
C ASN A 169 20.82 10.77 -5.32
N THR A 170 20.96 11.33 -6.53
CA THR A 170 21.35 10.59 -7.73
C THR A 170 22.85 10.35 -7.70
N ILE A 171 23.29 9.21 -7.18
CA ILE A 171 24.58 8.62 -7.56
C ILE A 171 24.26 7.25 -8.13
N SER A 172 24.46 7.13 -9.44
CA SER A 172 24.29 5.92 -10.23
C SER A 172 25.10 4.77 -9.64
N GLN A 173 24.42 3.88 -8.93
CA GLN A 173 24.71 2.45 -9.02
C GLN A 173 23.61 1.85 -9.89
N THR A 174 24.02 1.22 -10.98
CA THR A 174 23.20 0.70 -12.06
C THR A 174 22.18 -0.34 -11.55
N PHE A 175 20.99 0.13 -11.15
CA PHE A 175 19.77 -0.65 -11.05
C PHE A 175 18.74 0.03 -11.95
N PHE A 176 18.37 -0.62 -13.04
CA PHE A 176 17.36 -0.13 -13.98
C PHE A 176 15.97 -0.13 -13.31
N ILE A 177 15.62 0.96 -12.62
CA ILE A 177 14.24 1.24 -12.19
C ILE A 177 13.60 2.09 -13.27
N HIS A 178 12.81 1.46 -14.12
CA HIS A 178 11.91 2.17 -15.03
C HIS A 178 10.84 2.88 -14.19
N LYS A 179 10.82 4.20 -14.35
CA LYS A 179 9.74 5.15 -14.05
C LYS A 179 8.35 4.48 -14.11
N ARG A 180 7.67 4.30 -12.98
CA ARG A 180 6.25 3.91 -12.97
C ARG A 180 5.39 5.15 -13.18
N ASN A 181 4.86 5.26 -14.38
CA ASN A 181 3.66 6.03 -14.65
C ASN A 181 2.46 5.19 -14.18
N THR A 182 1.37 5.83 -13.81
CA THR A 182 0.06 5.21 -13.60
C THR A 182 -0.31 4.33 -14.80
N CYS A 183 -0.35 3.01 -14.64
CA CYS A 183 -1.03 2.10 -15.54
C CYS A 183 -1.12 0.72 -14.88
N ASN A 184 -2.15 -0.06 -15.22
CA ASN A 184 -2.19 -1.51 -15.03
C ASN A 184 -1.03 -2.14 -15.82
N GLU A 185 0.20 -2.01 -15.32
CA GLU A 185 1.39 -2.52 -15.99
C GLU A 185 1.28 -4.04 -15.95
N THR A 186 1.21 -4.64 -17.14
CA THR A 186 1.28 -6.08 -17.32
C THR A 186 2.58 -6.36 -18.07
N LYS A 187 3.40 -7.27 -17.57
CA LYS A 187 4.60 -7.72 -18.27
C LYS A 187 4.35 -9.07 -18.88
N THR A 188 4.65 -9.19 -20.17
CA THR A 188 4.63 -10.47 -20.87
C THR A 188 6.08 -10.93 -21.05
N TYR A 189 6.37 -12.14 -20.58
CA TYR A 189 7.66 -12.80 -20.75
C TYR A 189 7.47 -14.06 -21.59
N THR A 190 8.32 -14.22 -22.59
CA THR A 190 8.25 -15.35 -23.53
C THR A 190 9.52 -16.18 -23.43
N TRP A 191 9.36 -17.47 -23.19
CA TRP A 191 10.42 -18.45 -23.15
C TRP A 191 10.34 -19.34 -24.40
N HIS A 192 11.31 -19.15 -25.28
CA HIS A 192 11.53 -20.00 -26.44
C HIS A 192 12.39 -21.20 -26.03
N ILE A 193 11.86 -22.40 -26.23
CA ILE A 193 12.55 -23.65 -25.98
C ILE A 193 12.92 -24.21 -27.35
N GLU A 194 14.23 -24.32 -27.62
CA GLU A 194 14.75 -24.83 -28.89
C GLU A 194 14.69 -26.36 -28.99
N ASP A 195 14.79 -27.04 -27.84
CA ASP A 195 14.63 -28.48 -27.75
C ASP A 195 13.93 -28.87 -26.44
N PHE A 196 12.64 -29.18 -26.56
CA PHE A 196 11.80 -29.62 -25.46
C PHE A 196 12.28 -30.94 -24.85
N PHE A 197 12.86 -31.84 -25.65
CA PHE A 197 13.31 -33.15 -25.18
C PHE A 197 14.63 -33.07 -24.41
N ALA A 198 15.37 -31.96 -24.54
CA ALA A 198 16.58 -31.68 -23.78
C ALA A 198 16.30 -31.05 -22.40
N LEU A 199 15.06 -30.70 -22.08
CA LEU A 199 14.69 -30.08 -20.80
C LEU A 199 14.87 -31.06 -19.63
N LYS A 200 15.30 -30.52 -18.49
CA LYS A 200 15.31 -31.26 -17.21
C LYS A 200 13.89 -31.40 -16.64
N ASN A 201 13.72 -32.28 -15.66
CA ASN A 201 12.44 -32.47 -14.98
C ASN A 201 12.58 -32.26 -13.46
N PRO A 202 12.28 -31.07 -12.90
CA PRO A 202 11.83 -29.85 -13.59
C PRO A 202 12.97 -29.06 -14.24
N ASP A 203 12.59 -28.15 -15.14
CA ASP A 203 13.48 -27.11 -15.69
C ASP A 203 12.92 -25.71 -15.44
N TYR A 204 13.77 -24.69 -15.62
CA TYR A 204 13.44 -23.30 -15.36
C TYR A 204 13.81 -22.42 -16.54
N SER A 205 12.93 -21.46 -16.86
CA SER A 205 13.29 -20.38 -17.75
C SER A 205 14.35 -19.47 -17.12
N PRO A 206 15.04 -18.65 -17.94
CA PRO A 206 15.73 -17.47 -17.43
C PRO A 206 14.80 -16.62 -16.54
N GLY A 207 15.40 -15.96 -15.55
CA GLY A 207 14.68 -15.08 -14.64
C GLY A 207 14.32 -13.74 -15.30
N PHE A 208 13.15 -13.19 -14.96
CA PHE A 208 12.72 -11.88 -15.41
C PHE A 208 12.20 -11.04 -14.23
N ALA A 209 12.67 -9.80 -14.14
CA ALA A 209 12.24 -8.88 -13.09
C ALA A 209 10.91 -8.21 -13.46
N PHE A 210 9.93 -8.26 -12.57
CA PHE A 210 8.67 -7.53 -12.71
C PHE A 210 8.04 -7.28 -11.34
N GLY A 211 7.53 -6.06 -11.14
CA GLY A 211 6.78 -5.77 -9.92
C GLY A 211 7.61 -5.84 -8.63
N GLY A 212 8.93 -5.66 -8.70
CA GLY A 212 9.83 -5.81 -7.54
C GLY A 212 10.23 -7.26 -7.23
N TYR A 213 9.76 -8.22 -8.01
CA TYR A 213 10.09 -9.64 -7.86
C TYR A 213 10.89 -10.16 -9.05
N GLU A 214 11.75 -11.15 -8.79
CA GLU A 214 12.41 -11.95 -9.83
C GLU A 214 11.57 -13.21 -10.08
N TRP A 215 10.98 -13.30 -11.26
CA TRP A 215 10.11 -14.39 -11.68
C TRP A 215 10.84 -15.34 -12.62
N SER A 216 10.41 -16.60 -12.66
CA SER A 216 10.78 -17.56 -13.71
C SER A 216 9.61 -18.49 -13.98
N ILE A 217 9.59 -19.11 -15.15
CA ILE A 217 8.67 -20.19 -15.47
C ILE A 217 9.33 -21.49 -15.05
N LYS A 218 8.62 -22.33 -14.31
CA LYS A 218 9.04 -23.68 -13.95
C LYS A 218 8.18 -24.68 -14.70
N ILE A 219 8.82 -25.59 -15.42
CA ILE A 219 8.15 -26.63 -16.21
C ILE A 219 8.51 -28.01 -15.68
N TYR A 220 7.53 -28.90 -15.64
CA TYR A 220 7.78 -30.34 -15.57
C TYR A 220 7.35 -30.93 -16.91
N PRO A 221 8.31 -31.29 -17.79
CA PRO A 221 8.00 -31.87 -19.09
C PRO A 221 7.15 -33.14 -18.98
N VAL A 222 7.29 -33.89 -17.88
CA VAL A 222 6.46 -35.05 -17.56
C VAL A 222 6.14 -35.05 -16.06
N CYS A 223 4.87 -34.98 -15.71
CA CYS A 223 4.37 -35.08 -14.35
C CYS A 223 3.06 -35.89 -14.32
N ASP A 224 2.81 -36.59 -13.21
CA ASP A 224 1.57 -37.37 -12.96
C ASP A 224 1.05 -38.16 -14.19
N GLY A 225 1.88 -39.12 -14.62
CA GLY A 225 1.50 -40.15 -15.59
C GLY A 225 1.55 -39.74 -17.07
N ASN A 226 1.06 -38.55 -17.45
CA ASN A 226 1.10 -38.11 -18.87
C ASN A 226 0.81 -36.61 -19.09
N HIS A 227 1.03 -35.75 -18.10
CA HIS A 227 0.73 -34.32 -18.23
C HIS A 227 2.00 -33.46 -18.15
N LEU A 228 1.99 -32.36 -18.87
CA LEU A 228 2.97 -31.29 -18.72
C LEU A 228 2.43 -30.32 -17.67
N SER A 229 3.27 -30.01 -16.67
CA SER A 229 2.94 -29.06 -15.61
C SER A 229 3.68 -27.74 -15.81
N LEU A 230 2.99 -26.64 -15.52
CA LEU A 230 3.53 -25.31 -15.72
C LEU A 230 3.22 -24.41 -14.53
N TYR A 231 4.26 -23.74 -14.04
CA TYR A 231 4.18 -22.88 -12.88
C TYR A 231 4.93 -21.56 -13.11
N LEU A 232 4.41 -20.50 -12.49
CA LEU A 232 5.11 -19.26 -12.25
C LEU A 232 5.84 -19.38 -10.92
N ASN A 233 7.14 -19.14 -10.93
CA ASN A 233 8.01 -19.23 -9.78
C ASN A 233 8.58 -17.86 -9.42
N LYS A 234 8.52 -17.50 -8.15
CA LYS A 234 9.13 -16.32 -7.56
C LYS A 234 10.42 -16.74 -6.88
N LYS A 235 11.54 -16.17 -7.29
CA LYS A 235 12.84 -16.43 -6.66
C LYS A 235 12.94 -15.59 -5.39
N THR A 236 12.93 -16.26 -4.24
CA THR A 236 13.05 -15.59 -2.94
C THR A 236 14.54 -15.33 -2.64
N PRO A 237 14.98 -14.08 -2.42
CA PRO A 237 16.31 -13.85 -1.84
C PRO A 237 16.31 -14.35 -0.39
N SER A 238 17.40 -14.96 0.05
CA SER A 238 17.58 -15.56 1.37
C SER A 238 17.53 -14.58 2.56
N SER A 239 17.22 -13.30 2.33
CA SER A 239 17.21 -12.27 3.37
C SER A 239 16.16 -11.19 3.12
N LEU A 240 14.86 -11.49 3.16
CA LEU A 240 13.83 -10.46 3.34
C LEU A 240 12.66 -10.94 4.21
N SER A 241 12.40 -10.18 5.27
CA SER A 241 11.29 -10.26 6.20
C SER A 241 9.94 -10.10 5.51
N LYS A 242 8.99 -11.00 5.85
CA LYS A 242 7.55 -10.93 5.58
C LYS A 242 6.95 -9.65 6.20
N ASP A 243 5.95 -8.96 5.64
CA ASP A 243 4.53 -9.35 5.76
C ASP A 243 3.56 -8.71 4.73
N SER A 244 4.03 -7.96 3.73
CA SER A 244 3.15 -7.47 2.65
C SER A 244 3.22 -8.39 1.43
N GLY A 245 2.08 -8.95 1.02
CA GLY A 245 1.97 -9.79 -0.17
C GLY A 245 1.19 -9.05 -1.25
N ASP A 246 1.86 -8.65 -2.33
CA ASP A 246 1.17 -8.05 -3.48
C ASP A 246 0.23 -9.06 -4.11
N LEU A 247 -0.95 -8.60 -4.55
CA LEU A 247 -1.84 -9.42 -5.36
C LEU A 247 -1.33 -9.44 -6.79
N VAL A 248 -1.01 -10.63 -7.28
CA VAL A 248 -0.49 -10.85 -8.62
C VAL A 248 -1.50 -11.66 -9.41
N GLU A 249 -1.96 -11.09 -10.52
CA GLU A 249 -2.67 -11.84 -11.55
C GLU A 249 -1.65 -12.29 -12.60
N PHE A 250 -1.69 -13.57 -12.96
CA PHE A 250 -0.83 -14.06 -14.03
C PHE A 250 -1.57 -15.00 -14.97
N THR A 251 -1.15 -15.01 -16.22
CA THR A 251 -1.57 -15.96 -17.25
C THR A 251 -0.34 -16.72 -17.73
N LEU A 252 -0.37 -18.04 -17.60
CA LEU A 252 0.60 -18.93 -18.25
C LEU A 252 -0.01 -19.45 -19.54
N SER A 253 0.75 -19.45 -20.63
CA SER A 253 0.30 -19.93 -21.93
C SER A 253 1.34 -20.78 -22.65
N ILE A 254 0.90 -21.83 -23.33
CA ILE A 254 1.68 -22.53 -24.36
C ILE A 254 1.15 -22.04 -25.71
N LYS A 255 2.03 -21.43 -26.52
CA LYS A 255 1.68 -20.84 -27.79
C LYS A 255 1.54 -21.94 -28.85
N ASP A 256 0.35 -22.02 -29.44
CA ASP A 256 0.19 -22.55 -30.79
C ASP A 256 0.91 -21.61 -31.77
N GLN A 257 1.91 -22.15 -32.45
CA GLN A 257 2.81 -21.42 -33.35
C GLN A 257 2.30 -21.33 -34.79
N GLU A 258 1.18 -21.97 -35.13
CA GLU A 258 0.63 -21.99 -36.49
C GLU A 258 -0.72 -21.27 -36.60
N ARG A 259 -1.67 -21.56 -35.68
CA ARG A 259 -3.07 -21.13 -35.81
C ARG A 259 -3.51 -20.14 -34.74
N GLY A 260 -2.64 -19.85 -33.77
CA GLY A 260 -2.90 -18.89 -32.70
C GLY A 260 -3.83 -19.38 -31.59
N LYS A 261 -4.20 -20.68 -31.55
CA LYS A 261 -5.04 -21.27 -30.50
C LYS A 261 -4.22 -21.67 -29.27
N HIS A 262 -3.78 -20.68 -28.51
CA HIS A 262 -2.93 -20.89 -27.34
C HIS A 262 -3.67 -21.59 -26.19
N LYS A 263 -3.01 -22.55 -25.53
CA LYS A 263 -3.47 -23.12 -24.27
C LYS A 263 -3.08 -22.17 -23.15
N LYS A 264 -4.03 -21.64 -22.38
CA LYS A 264 -3.76 -20.66 -21.31
C LYS A 264 -4.45 -21.04 -19.99
N ALA A 265 -3.83 -20.67 -18.87
CA ALA A 265 -4.43 -20.70 -17.55
C ALA A 265 -4.17 -19.37 -16.84
N ILE A 266 -5.20 -18.84 -16.17
CA ILE A 266 -5.17 -17.56 -15.46
C ILE A 266 -5.33 -17.85 -13.97
N ALA A 267 -4.55 -17.18 -13.13
CA ALA A 267 -4.66 -17.28 -11.68
C ALA A 267 -4.37 -15.94 -11.00
N ARG A 268 -4.94 -15.76 -9.81
CA ARG A 268 -4.67 -14.65 -8.90
C ARG A 268 -4.11 -15.19 -7.60
N VAL A 269 -2.96 -14.69 -7.20
CA VAL A 269 -2.22 -15.20 -6.04
C VAL A 269 -1.59 -14.04 -5.29
N SER A 270 -1.53 -14.13 -3.96
CA SER A 270 -0.75 -13.17 -3.18
C SER A 270 0.68 -13.66 -3.04
N THR A 271 1.66 -12.78 -3.22
CA THR A 271 3.08 -13.16 -3.18
C THR A 271 3.54 -13.68 -1.82
N ASN A 272 2.75 -13.52 -0.76
CA ASN A 272 3.04 -14.07 0.57
C ASN A 272 2.58 -15.54 0.75
N THR A 273 1.73 -16.07 -0.13
CA THR A 273 1.13 -17.42 -0.01
C THR A 273 2.08 -18.54 -0.39
N GLY A 274 3.24 -18.20 -0.98
CA GLY A 274 4.22 -19.17 -1.43
C GLY A 274 5.26 -18.55 -2.35
N SER A 275 5.98 -19.39 -3.07
CA SER A 275 6.96 -19.00 -4.08
C SER A 275 6.67 -19.58 -5.45
N THR A 276 5.64 -20.42 -5.60
CA THR A 276 5.36 -21.13 -6.86
C THR A 276 3.86 -21.35 -6.99
N TRP A 277 3.29 -21.01 -8.15
CA TRP A 277 1.86 -21.12 -8.44
C TRP A 277 1.63 -21.57 -9.88
N GLY A 278 0.65 -22.44 -10.11
CA GLY A 278 0.42 -23.01 -11.44
C GLY A 278 -0.43 -24.26 -11.41
N SER A 279 -0.34 -25.07 -12.47
CA SER A 279 -1.13 -26.29 -12.63
C SER A 279 -0.23 -27.52 -12.81
N ASN A 280 -0.54 -28.57 -12.04
CA ASN A 280 0.06 -29.91 -12.17
C ASN A 280 -0.46 -30.71 -13.37
N LYS A 281 -1.55 -30.26 -14.02
CA LYS A 281 -2.11 -30.85 -15.24
C LYS A 281 -2.46 -29.74 -16.23
N PHE A 282 -1.45 -29.05 -16.75
CA PHE A 282 -1.68 -27.89 -17.62
C PHE A 282 -2.16 -28.32 -19.01
N ILE A 283 -1.52 -29.34 -19.58
CA ILE A 283 -1.90 -29.97 -20.87
C ILE A 283 -1.48 -31.45 -20.86
N SER A 284 -2.23 -32.32 -21.54
CA SER A 284 -1.81 -33.70 -21.77
C SER A 284 -0.63 -33.73 -22.74
N LEU A 285 0.26 -34.72 -22.61
CA LEU A 285 1.36 -34.88 -23.57
C LEU A 285 0.88 -35.31 -24.95
N GLU A 286 -0.29 -35.94 -25.04
CA GLU A 286 -0.95 -36.27 -26.31
C GLU A 286 -1.32 -34.98 -27.05
N ASP A 287 -2.08 -34.09 -26.42
CA ASP A 287 -2.49 -32.81 -27.01
C ASP A 287 -1.29 -31.91 -27.31
N PHE A 288 -0.27 -31.91 -26.43
CA PHE A 288 0.92 -31.08 -26.59
C PHE A 288 1.80 -31.53 -27.77
N LYS A 289 1.91 -32.84 -28.00
CA LYS A 289 2.72 -33.43 -29.08
C LYS A 289 1.96 -33.58 -30.40
N ASP A 290 0.64 -33.47 -30.39
CA ASP A 290 -0.17 -33.46 -31.61
C ASP A 290 0.20 -32.22 -32.46
N ALA A 291 0.81 -32.49 -33.61
CA ALA A 291 1.25 -31.46 -34.55
C ALA A 291 0.08 -30.57 -35.03
N SER A 292 -1.16 -31.08 -35.04
CA SER A 292 -2.34 -30.32 -35.47
C SER A 292 -2.72 -29.17 -34.51
N ASN A 293 -2.23 -29.24 -33.26
CA ASN A 293 -2.44 -28.23 -32.23
C ASN A 293 -1.34 -27.14 -32.21
N GLY A 294 -0.22 -27.36 -32.91
CA GLY A 294 0.83 -26.35 -33.10
C GLY A 294 1.65 -25.97 -31.86
N TYR A 295 1.51 -26.69 -30.73
CA TYR A 295 2.22 -26.39 -29.49
C TYR A 295 3.69 -26.78 -29.52
N LEU A 296 4.01 -27.91 -30.15
CA LEU A 296 5.37 -28.41 -30.35
C LEU A 296 5.64 -28.56 -31.86
N ILE A 297 6.47 -27.70 -32.43
CA ILE A 297 6.90 -27.79 -33.82
C ILE A 297 8.29 -28.40 -33.84
N LYS A 298 8.40 -29.64 -34.35
CA LYS A 298 9.62 -30.47 -34.29
C LYS A 298 10.00 -30.74 -32.83
N THR A 299 10.92 -29.95 -32.28
CA THR A 299 11.38 -29.99 -30.90
C THR A 299 11.14 -28.66 -30.18
N LYS A 300 10.61 -27.65 -30.88
CA LYS A 300 10.51 -26.28 -30.39
C LYS A 300 9.14 -25.98 -29.84
N CYS A 301 9.09 -25.37 -28.66
CA CYS A 301 7.85 -24.83 -28.11
C CYS A 301 8.07 -23.44 -27.51
N CYS A 302 6.98 -22.70 -27.37
CA CYS A 302 7.01 -21.32 -26.90
C CYS A 302 6.03 -21.17 -25.74
N ILE A 303 6.55 -20.76 -24.59
CA ILE A 303 5.77 -20.58 -23.36
C ILE A 303 5.77 -19.11 -23.00
N GLU A 304 4.62 -18.59 -22.61
CA GLU A 304 4.44 -17.19 -22.23
C GLU A 304 3.91 -17.09 -20.81
N ALA A 305 4.46 -16.17 -20.03
CA ALA A 305 3.93 -15.74 -18.75
C ALA A 305 3.59 -14.25 -18.84
N LYS A 306 2.30 -13.93 -18.76
CA LYS A 306 1.83 -12.56 -18.56
C LYS A 306 1.58 -12.34 -17.07
N VAL A 307 2.21 -11.35 -16.46
CA VAL A 307 2.14 -11.07 -15.02
C VAL A 307 1.69 -9.63 -14.82
N ALA A 308 0.77 -9.40 -13.89
CA ALA A 308 0.22 -8.11 -13.54
C ALA A 308 0.20 -7.98 -12.01
N ILE A 309 0.60 -6.83 -11.48
CA ILE A 309 0.28 -6.49 -10.09
C ILE A 309 -1.10 -5.85 -10.11
N VAL A 310 -2.02 -6.44 -9.35
CA VAL A 310 -3.37 -5.93 -9.19
C VAL A 310 -3.34 -4.98 -7.99
N ASP A 311 -3.38 -3.68 -8.28
CA ASP A 311 -3.70 -2.70 -7.24
C ASP A 311 -5.12 -3.01 -6.76
N SER A 312 -5.34 -3.04 -5.45
CA SER A 312 -6.66 -3.28 -4.83
C SER A 312 -7.67 -2.14 -5.05
N LYS A 313 -7.54 -1.40 -6.15
CA LYS A 313 -8.46 -0.40 -6.67
C LYS A 313 -9.22 -0.98 -7.87
N SER A 314 -10.07 -1.97 -7.65
CA SER A 314 -11.13 -2.28 -8.61
C SER A 314 -12.27 -3.01 -7.91
N GLU A 315 -13.15 -2.23 -7.29
CA GLU A 315 -14.60 -2.25 -7.49
C GLU A 315 -15.21 -1.07 -6.75
#